data_AF-A0A8T6N6C5-F1
#
_entry.id   AF-A0A8T6N6C5-F1
#
_cell.length_a   1.000
_cell.length_b   1.000
_cell.length_c   1.000
_cell.angle_alpha   90.00
_cell.angle_beta   90.00
_cell.angle_gamma   90.00
#
_symmetry.space_group_name_H-M   'P 1'
#
loop_
_entity.id
_entity.type
_entity.pdbx_description
1 polymer ?
#
loop_
_entity_poly.entity_id
_entity_poly.type
_entity_poly.pdbx_seq_one_letter_code
_entity_poly.pdbx_strand_id
1 'polypeptide(L)'
;MRHTNYWRGKFLKEPKNRPGTLCMAPWTHTYLSPQTERRMCCASREPAQNFEQYIDTQAGTGRYEPLTLAQHWNSEHMKSVRRRMMAGETLPECAVCNDKLLNTDVYRTYFDHLFSSKYYGQIWEHTDESGHTRMQPVSWDYRFTNLCNFKCRTCGDMLSSAWETEQRQHGMIDFGNPKNNWMIPEIRGEISKFQDTQIEQEFAEAVEQHRVEEIYWVGGEPLMYEQHWRYMKRIIELGDGPRVYARYNTNLSRVDYRGTNLYTDILGRIRDWQICVSIDGTKEIGEYIRTGLDYDRWLENLSQGIEAMGHRRQIRLDFTLTLPGLFEVDQIQTLARQKGIDILAKVVFSFTPDIIMSPLALPRHILDPWLDELIINSGGAMRDVLSQLKHRPTFEEQWPDQYQQGLAKGKARVLQLERIRKDQFTMRDILSNRPQALEWWNGIDG
;
A
#
# COMPACT_ATOMS: atom_id res chain seq x y z
N MET A 1 4.97 12.33 -45.37
CA MET A 1 5.65 11.04 -45.63
C MET A 1 5.54 10.19 -44.39
N ARG A 2 4.87 9.04 -44.47
CA ARG A 2 4.69 8.11 -43.35
C ARG A 2 5.97 7.29 -43.18
N HIS A 3 6.68 7.48 -42.07
CA HIS A 3 7.75 6.57 -41.68
C HIS A 3 7.14 5.32 -41.06
N THR A 4 6.87 4.31 -41.87
CA THR A 4 6.62 2.94 -41.39
C THR A 4 7.97 2.32 -41.01
N ASN A 5 8.31 2.38 -39.72
CA ASN A 5 9.43 1.61 -39.18
C ASN A 5 9.10 0.11 -39.29
N TYR A 6 9.72 -0.55 -40.27
CA TYR A 6 9.69 -2.01 -40.41
C TYR A 6 10.40 -2.65 -39.22
N TRP A 7 9.62 -3.34 -38.41
CA TRP A 7 10.07 -4.14 -37.27
C TRP A 7 10.90 -5.35 -37.76
N ARG A 8 12.08 -5.59 -37.14
CA ARG A 8 13.02 -6.68 -37.49
C ARG A 8 13.19 -7.76 -36.40
N GLY A 9 12.34 -7.79 -35.36
CA GLY A 9 12.35 -8.86 -34.37
C GLY A 9 11.50 -10.06 -34.80
N LYS A 10 11.97 -11.29 -34.56
CA LYS A 10 11.15 -12.50 -34.72
C LYS A 10 10.11 -12.55 -33.59
N PHE A 11 8.85 -12.81 -33.95
CA PHE A 11 7.79 -13.05 -32.96
C PHE A 11 8.02 -14.38 -32.24
N LEU A 12 7.79 -14.38 -30.93
CA LEU A 12 7.93 -15.57 -30.12
C LEU A 12 6.66 -16.42 -30.26
N LYS A 13 6.83 -17.74 -30.35
CA LYS A 13 5.70 -18.66 -30.42
C LYS A 13 5.20 -18.96 -29.00
N GLU A 14 3.89 -18.84 -28.79
CA GLU A 14 3.26 -19.23 -27.53
C GLU A 14 3.61 -20.68 -27.17
N PRO A 15 4.11 -20.95 -25.95
CA PRO A 15 4.46 -22.29 -25.52
C PRO A 15 3.19 -23.11 -25.27
N LYS A 16 3.27 -24.44 -25.48
CA LYS A 16 2.15 -25.35 -25.19
C LYS A 16 1.68 -25.29 -23.73
N ASN A 17 2.62 -25.04 -22.82
CA ASN A 17 2.36 -24.91 -21.39
C ASN A 17 2.76 -23.50 -20.94
N ARG A 18 1.88 -22.84 -20.20
CA ARG A 18 2.18 -21.55 -19.59
C ARG A 18 3.34 -21.67 -18.58
N PRO A 19 4.35 -20.79 -18.61
CA PRO A 19 5.38 -20.78 -17.57
C PRO A 19 4.77 -20.48 -16.19
N GLY A 20 5.07 -21.33 -15.20
CA GLY A 20 4.42 -21.28 -13.89
C GLY A 20 4.72 -20.01 -13.08
N THR A 21 5.83 -19.34 -13.35
CA THR A 21 6.24 -18.08 -12.69
C THR A 21 5.74 -16.83 -13.42
N LEU A 22 5.11 -16.97 -14.59
CA LEU A 22 4.71 -15.84 -15.42
C LEU A 22 3.60 -15.01 -14.76
N CYS A 23 3.91 -13.74 -14.54
CA CYS A 23 2.98 -12.72 -14.07
C CYS A 23 2.53 -11.83 -15.24
N MET A 24 1.26 -11.41 -15.29
CA MET A 24 0.80 -10.48 -16.33
C MET A 24 1.29 -9.04 -16.12
N ALA A 25 1.70 -8.68 -14.89
CA ALA A 25 2.02 -7.29 -14.51
C ALA A 25 3.07 -6.62 -15.44
N PRO A 26 4.19 -7.24 -15.83
CA PRO A 26 5.18 -6.60 -16.70
C PRO A 26 4.68 -6.21 -18.09
N TRP A 27 3.49 -6.66 -18.50
CA TRP A 27 2.86 -6.36 -19.78
C TRP A 27 1.59 -5.50 -19.66
N THR A 28 0.94 -5.48 -18.51
CA THR A 28 -0.38 -4.85 -18.35
C THR A 28 -0.45 -3.79 -17.25
N HIS A 29 0.50 -3.77 -16.31
CA HIS A 29 0.45 -2.95 -15.10
C HIS A 29 1.62 -1.98 -15.00
N THR A 30 1.34 -0.75 -14.54
CA THR A 30 2.37 0.23 -14.21
C THR A 30 2.21 0.73 -12.78
N TYR A 31 3.35 0.88 -12.09
CA TYR A 31 3.46 1.36 -10.71
C TYR A 31 4.30 2.64 -10.65
N LEU A 32 3.92 3.55 -9.76
CA LEU A 32 4.70 4.72 -9.40
C LEU A 32 4.53 5.05 -7.91
N SER A 33 5.64 5.21 -7.18
CA SER A 33 5.59 5.68 -5.78
C SER A 33 5.31 7.18 -5.67
N PRO A 34 4.95 7.71 -4.48
CA PRO A 34 4.80 9.15 -4.26
C PRO A 34 6.08 9.98 -4.46
N GLN A 35 7.25 9.34 -4.49
CA GLN A 35 8.55 9.97 -4.78
C GLN A 35 8.97 9.75 -6.24
N THR A 36 8.05 9.25 -7.08
CA THR A 36 8.24 8.96 -8.51
C THR A 36 9.22 7.83 -8.83
N GLU A 37 9.38 6.90 -7.88
CA GLU A 37 10.13 5.66 -8.09
C GLU A 37 9.32 4.72 -8.99
N ARG A 38 9.95 4.22 -10.07
CA ARG A 38 9.37 3.18 -10.92
C ARG A 38 9.81 1.81 -10.45
N ARG A 39 8.91 0.83 -10.55
CA ARG A 39 9.17 -0.57 -10.25
C ARG A 39 8.37 -1.45 -11.20
N MET A 40 8.72 -2.74 -11.26
CA MET A 40 7.91 -3.74 -11.97
C MET A 40 6.48 -3.84 -11.41
N CYS A 41 6.33 -3.81 -10.08
CA CYS A 41 5.05 -3.70 -9.40
C CYS A 41 5.24 -3.19 -7.97
N CYS A 42 4.17 -2.86 -7.25
CA CYS A 42 4.28 -2.35 -5.88
C CYS A 42 4.83 -3.37 -4.85
N ALA A 43 4.92 -4.64 -5.21
CA ALA A 43 5.39 -5.73 -4.35
C ALA A 43 6.75 -6.32 -4.82
N SER A 44 7.38 -5.76 -5.84
CA SER A 44 8.68 -6.24 -6.31
C SER A 44 9.79 -5.83 -5.34
N ARG A 45 10.77 -6.71 -5.13
CA ARG A 45 11.98 -6.43 -4.34
C ARG A 45 13.12 -6.07 -5.29
N GLU A 46 13.45 -4.78 -5.32
CA GLU A 46 14.41 -4.22 -6.26
C GLU A 46 15.32 -3.24 -5.50
N PRO A 47 16.50 -2.89 -6.02
CA PRO A 47 17.24 -1.72 -5.53
C PRO A 47 16.38 -0.45 -5.71
N ALA A 48 16.52 0.51 -4.79
CA ALA A 48 15.87 1.80 -4.97
C ALA A 48 16.41 2.54 -6.21
N GLN A 49 15.54 3.26 -6.93
CA GLN A 49 15.97 4.10 -8.06
C GLN A 49 16.66 5.36 -7.53
N ASN A 50 15.99 6.10 -6.64
CA ASN A 50 16.52 7.34 -6.04
C ASN A 50 16.54 7.26 -4.51
N PHE A 51 15.35 7.09 -3.91
CA PHE A 51 15.16 7.13 -2.46
C PHE A 51 14.69 5.77 -1.95
N GLU A 52 15.40 5.25 -0.95
CA GLU A 52 15.13 3.93 -0.38
C GLU A 52 13.73 3.85 0.25
N GLN A 53 12.95 2.87 -0.21
CA GLN A 53 11.67 2.45 0.35
C GLN A 53 11.83 1.16 1.16
N TYR A 54 10.87 0.89 2.05
CA TYR A 54 10.92 -0.25 2.99
C TYR A 54 11.05 -1.64 2.35
N ILE A 55 10.68 -1.78 1.07
CA ILE A 55 10.67 -3.06 0.35
C ILE A 55 11.95 -3.27 -0.49
N ASP A 56 12.80 -2.25 -0.56
CA ASP A 56 14.00 -2.28 -1.38
C ASP A 56 15.05 -3.25 -0.86
N THR A 57 15.87 -3.75 -1.77
CA THR A 57 16.97 -4.66 -1.44
C THR A 57 18.27 -3.92 -1.15
N GLN A 58 18.39 -2.67 -1.62
CA GLN A 58 19.58 -1.83 -1.50
C GLN A 58 19.16 -0.35 -1.50
N ALA A 59 19.92 0.47 -0.77
CA ALA A 59 19.73 1.92 -0.72
C ALA A 59 19.98 2.57 -2.09
N GLY A 60 19.24 3.64 -2.36
CA GLY A 60 19.38 4.44 -3.58
C GLY A 60 20.49 5.48 -3.48
N THR A 61 20.67 6.24 -4.56
CA THR A 61 21.69 7.29 -4.64
C THR A 61 21.38 8.51 -3.76
N GLY A 62 20.12 8.66 -3.33
CA GLY A 62 19.61 9.88 -2.70
C GLY A 62 19.56 11.09 -3.63
N ARG A 63 19.73 10.89 -4.94
CA ARG A 63 19.64 11.92 -5.99
C ARG A 63 18.39 11.71 -6.81
N TYR A 64 17.70 12.78 -7.16
CA TYR A 64 16.46 12.68 -7.91
C TYR A 64 16.71 12.50 -9.41
N GLU A 65 16.52 11.28 -9.92
CA GLU A 65 16.71 10.90 -11.32
C GLU A 65 15.44 10.19 -11.84
N PRO A 66 14.33 10.92 -12.06
CA PRO A 66 13.04 10.31 -12.40
C PRO A 66 13.02 9.71 -13.82
N LEU A 67 12.19 8.69 -14.01
CA LEU A 67 11.96 8.04 -15.30
C LEU A 67 10.51 8.23 -15.76
N THR A 68 10.34 8.63 -17.02
CA THR A 68 9.03 8.60 -17.67
C THR A 68 8.57 7.15 -17.85
N LEU A 69 7.26 6.95 -18.02
CA LEU A 69 6.71 5.62 -18.31
C LEU A 69 7.35 5.03 -19.57
N ALA A 70 7.55 5.84 -20.61
CA ALA A 70 8.17 5.37 -21.86
C ALA A 70 9.61 4.89 -21.66
N GLN A 71 10.40 5.58 -20.84
CA GLN A 71 11.77 5.17 -20.49
C GLN A 71 11.77 3.89 -19.66
N HIS A 72 10.87 3.77 -18.68
CA HIS A 72 10.79 2.59 -17.81
C HIS A 72 10.27 1.34 -18.55
N TRP A 73 9.19 1.48 -19.32
CA TRP A 73 8.40 0.36 -19.88
C TRP A 73 9.20 -0.57 -20.78
N ASN A 74 10.19 -0.04 -21.51
CA ASN A 74 11.12 -0.81 -22.34
C ASN A 74 12.58 -0.50 -21.95
N SER A 75 12.83 -0.23 -20.67
CA SER A 75 14.17 -0.20 -20.10
C SER A 75 14.84 -1.59 -20.17
N GLU A 76 16.16 -1.65 -20.07
CA GLU A 76 16.87 -2.93 -20.03
C GLU A 76 16.44 -3.80 -18.84
N HIS A 77 16.09 -3.18 -17.71
CA HIS A 77 15.52 -3.88 -16.57
C HIS A 77 14.20 -4.58 -16.94
N MET A 78 13.20 -3.85 -17.43
CA MET A 78 11.89 -4.43 -17.79
C MET A 78 11.97 -5.43 -18.93
N LYS A 79 12.83 -5.19 -19.93
CA LYS A 79 13.11 -6.17 -20.99
C LYS A 79 13.69 -7.47 -20.44
N SER A 80 14.70 -7.37 -19.55
CA SER A 80 15.30 -8.52 -18.89
C SER A 80 14.28 -9.35 -18.11
N VAL A 81 13.43 -8.67 -17.34
CA VAL A 81 12.33 -9.28 -16.59
C VAL A 81 11.41 -10.09 -17.50
N ARG A 82 10.96 -9.51 -18.61
CA ARG A 82 10.07 -10.19 -19.57
C ARG A 82 10.74 -11.41 -20.20
N ARG A 83 11.99 -11.29 -20.65
CA ARG A 83 12.75 -12.43 -21.22
C ARG A 83 12.83 -13.59 -20.24
N ARG A 84 13.24 -13.31 -19.00
CA ARG A 84 13.41 -14.31 -17.93
C ARG A 84 12.08 -14.96 -17.53
N MET A 85 11.02 -14.17 -17.38
CA MET A 85 9.68 -14.70 -17.10
C MET A 85 9.12 -15.56 -18.25
N MET A 86 9.33 -15.15 -19.51
CA MET A 86 8.92 -15.93 -20.68
C MET A 86 9.71 -17.23 -20.81
N ALA A 87 10.97 -17.25 -20.36
CA ALA A 87 11.79 -18.45 -20.25
C ALA A 87 11.42 -19.35 -19.04
N GLY A 88 10.49 -18.92 -18.18
CA GLY A 88 10.04 -19.66 -17.01
C GLY A 88 10.98 -19.58 -15.80
N GLU A 89 11.88 -18.60 -15.76
CA GLU A 89 12.75 -18.38 -14.61
C GLU A 89 11.96 -17.91 -13.39
N THR A 90 12.45 -18.27 -12.20
CA THR A 90 11.99 -17.70 -10.93
C THR A 90 12.81 -16.46 -10.62
N LEU A 91 12.18 -15.29 -10.64
CA LEU A 91 12.85 -14.01 -10.42
C LEU A 91 12.95 -13.69 -8.92
N PRO A 92 14.14 -13.36 -8.37
CA PRO A 92 14.28 -12.88 -6.99
C PRO A 92 13.54 -11.56 -6.76
N GLU A 93 13.36 -10.74 -7.80
CA GLU A 93 12.55 -9.52 -7.77
C GLU A 93 11.09 -9.82 -7.37
N CYS A 94 10.62 -11.05 -7.59
CA CYS A 94 9.28 -11.50 -7.25
C CYS A 94 9.20 -12.28 -5.92
N ALA A 95 10.21 -12.21 -5.05
CA ALA A 95 10.29 -12.98 -3.79
C ALA A 95 9.03 -12.83 -2.92
N VAL A 96 8.41 -11.65 -2.85
CA VAL A 96 7.13 -11.46 -2.14
C VAL A 96 6.05 -12.43 -2.60
N CYS A 97 5.95 -12.66 -3.91
CA CYS A 97 4.98 -13.59 -4.49
C CYS A 97 5.47 -15.04 -4.48
N ASN A 98 6.77 -15.29 -4.63
CA ASN A 98 7.34 -16.64 -4.65
C ASN A 98 7.25 -17.29 -3.26
N ASP A 99 7.57 -16.52 -2.22
CA ASP A 99 7.71 -17.01 -0.85
C ASP A 99 6.52 -16.62 0.02
N LYS A 100 5.48 -16.00 -0.56
CA LYS A 100 4.26 -15.52 0.12
C LYS A 100 4.56 -14.66 1.35
N LEU A 101 5.55 -13.76 1.24
CA LEU A 101 6.09 -12.99 2.37
C LEU A 101 5.05 -12.04 3.00
N LEU A 102 4.07 -11.59 2.21
CA LEU A 102 3.09 -10.58 2.64
C LEU A 102 1.66 -11.11 2.77
N ASN A 103 1.23 -11.98 1.86
CA ASN A 103 -0.14 -12.49 1.80
C ASN A 103 -0.17 -13.90 1.22
N THR A 104 -1.21 -14.67 1.57
CA THR A 104 -1.50 -16.00 0.99
C THR A 104 -1.91 -15.91 -0.47
N ASP A 105 -2.73 -14.91 -0.82
CA ASP A 105 -3.06 -14.50 -2.19
C ASP A 105 -2.06 -13.44 -2.67
N VAL A 106 -1.23 -13.81 -3.65
CA VAL A 106 -0.13 -12.96 -4.13
C VAL A 106 -0.53 -12.14 -5.35
N TYR A 107 0.14 -11.00 -5.56
CA TYR A 107 -0.12 -10.10 -6.70
C TYR A 107 -0.06 -10.79 -8.06
N ARG A 108 0.83 -11.79 -8.22
CA ARG A 108 0.91 -12.58 -9.46
C ARG A 108 -0.43 -13.24 -9.81
N THR A 109 -1.10 -13.87 -8.85
CA THR A 109 -2.40 -14.52 -9.05
C THR A 109 -3.49 -13.48 -9.36
N TYR A 110 -3.45 -12.32 -8.70
CA TYR A 110 -4.38 -11.22 -8.96
C TYR A 110 -4.30 -10.73 -10.41
N PHE A 111 -3.10 -10.42 -10.92
CA PHE A 111 -2.94 -9.95 -12.30
C PHE A 111 -3.25 -11.04 -13.32
N ASP A 112 -2.99 -12.31 -12.99
CA ASP A 112 -3.38 -13.43 -13.84
C ASP A 112 -4.90 -13.52 -13.98
N HIS A 113 -5.64 -13.49 -12.87
CA HIS A 113 -7.11 -13.53 -12.89
C HIS A 113 -7.74 -12.38 -13.68
N LEU A 114 -7.16 -11.18 -13.62
CA LEU A 114 -7.71 -10.03 -14.33
C LEU A 114 -7.39 -10.02 -15.82
N PHE A 115 -6.17 -10.37 -16.21
CA PHE A 115 -5.65 -10.03 -17.54
C PHE A 115 -5.28 -11.22 -18.40
N SER A 116 -5.09 -12.40 -17.83
CA SER A 116 -4.58 -13.57 -18.55
C SER A 116 -5.49 -13.99 -19.70
N SER A 117 -6.79 -14.10 -19.45
CA SER A 117 -7.78 -14.53 -20.46
C SER A 117 -7.81 -13.63 -21.70
N LYS A 118 -7.46 -12.35 -21.54
CA LYS A 118 -7.51 -11.34 -22.62
C LYS A 118 -6.15 -11.07 -23.25
N TYR A 119 -5.07 -11.09 -22.46
CA TYR A 119 -3.77 -10.56 -22.87
C TYR A 119 -2.65 -11.62 -22.93
N TYR A 120 -2.86 -12.85 -22.46
CA TYR A 120 -1.78 -13.84 -22.42
C TYR A 120 -1.22 -14.16 -23.82
N GLY A 121 -2.07 -14.39 -24.82
CA GLY A 121 -1.62 -14.62 -26.21
C GLY A 121 -0.87 -13.41 -26.78
N GLN A 122 -1.33 -12.20 -26.46
CA GLN A 122 -0.72 -10.95 -26.91
C GLN A 122 0.72 -10.76 -26.42
N ILE A 123 1.11 -11.37 -25.28
CA ILE A 123 2.50 -11.34 -24.81
C ILE A 123 3.45 -11.85 -25.90
N TRP A 124 3.10 -12.98 -26.53
CA TRP A 124 3.94 -13.66 -27.52
C TRP A 124 3.91 -12.97 -28.90
N GLU A 125 2.79 -12.34 -29.24
CA GLU A 125 2.61 -11.58 -30.49
C GLU A 125 3.27 -10.19 -30.47
N HIS A 126 3.36 -9.58 -29.29
CA HIS A 126 3.78 -8.19 -29.14
C HIS A 126 5.10 -8.00 -28.41
N THR A 127 5.73 -9.07 -27.91
CA THR A 127 7.05 -9.05 -27.27
C THR A 127 8.06 -9.83 -28.10
N ASP A 128 9.23 -9.24 -28.32
CA ASP A 128 10.31 -9.87 -29.11
C ASP A 128 11.35 -10.60 -28.26
N GLU A 129 12.33 -11.21 -28.93
CA GLU A 129 13.45 -11.91 -28.28
C GLU A 129 14.29 -10.99 -27.37
N SER A 130 14.27 -9.67 -27.60
CA SER A 130 14.91 -8.70 -26.71
C SER A 130 14.08 -8.40 -25.46
N GLY A 131 12.84 -8.87 -25.36
CA GLY A 131 11.91 -8.53 -24.29
C GLY A 131 11.26 -7.16 -24.48
N HIS A 132 11.49 -6.48 -25.61
CA HIS A 132 10.79 -5.26 -25.94
C HIS A 132 9.35 -5.60 -26.27
N THR A 133 8.38 -4.90 -25.68
CA THR A 133 6.96 -5.09 -25.96
C THR A 133 6.31 -3.84 -26.54
N ARG A 134 5.36 -4.07 -27.46
CA ARG A 134 4.46 -3.04 -28.02
C ARG A 134 3.17 -2.90 -27.23
N MET A 135 2.92 -3.79 -26.27
CA MET A 135 1.78 -3.67 -25.36
C MET A 135 1.90 -2.39 -24.53
N GLN A 136 0.77 -1.83 -24.14
CA GLN A 136 0.68 -0.64 -23.29
C GLN A 136 -0.06 -0.98 -22.00
N PRO A 137 0.25 -0.31 -20.88
CA PRO A 137 -0.40 -0.61 -19.61
C PRO A 137 -1.89 -0.27 -19.66
N VAL A 138 -2.68 -1.16 -19.06
CA VAL A 138 -4.13 -1.03 -18.88
C VAL A 138 -4.52 -0.98 -17.39
N SER A 139 -3.59 -1.34 -16.50
CA SER A 139 -3.70 -1.28 -15.03
C SER A 139 -2.74 -0.25 -14.46
N TRP A 140 -3.23 0.62 -13.58
CA TRP A 140 -2.51 1.81 -13.10
C TRP A 140 -2.52 1.90 -11.57
N ASP A 141 -1.34 1.79 -10.93
CA ASP A 141 -1.09 2.13 -9.52
C ASP A 141 -0.19 3.37 -9.49
N TYR A 142 -0.79 4.52 -9.80
CA TYR A 142 -0.12 5.82 -9.77
C TYR A 142 -0.42 6.53 -8.46
N ARG A 143 0.59 6.60 -7.59
CA ARG A 143 0.53 7.33 -6.34
C ARG A 143 1.00 8.75 -6.61
N PHE A 144 0.09 9.57 -7.15
CA PHE A 144 0.41 10.90 -7.68
C PHE A 144 1.19 11.79 -6.71
N THR A 145 0.90 11.70 -5.42
CA THR A 145 1.54 12.51 -4.38
C THR A 145 1.53 11.77 -3.04
N ASN A 146 2.28 12.24 -2.04
CA ASN A 146 2.15 11.74 -0.67
C ASN A 146 1.01 12.45 0.11
N LEU A 147 0.17 13.26 -0.55
CA LEU A 147 -0.91 14.02 0.09
C LEU A 147 -1.81 13.10 0.91
N CYS A 148 -1.82 13.31 2.21
CA CYS A 148 -2.67 12.60 3.14
C CYS A 148 -3.04 13.55 4.27
N ASN A 149 -4.31 13.50 4.67
CA ASN A 149 -4.83 14.29 5.78
C ASN A 149 -4.61 13.61 7.15
N PHE A 150 -4.07 12.39 7.17
CA PHE A 150 -3.78 11.64 8.40
C PHE A 150 -2.27 11.52 8.64
N LYS A 151 -1.88 11.38 9.91
CA LYS A 151 -0.49 11.12 10.34
C LYS A 151 -0.42 9.90 11.27
N CYS A 152 -0.92 8.76 10.79
CA CYS A 152 -1.02 7.50 11.54
C CYS A 152 0.34 7.08 12.12
N ARG A 153 0.38 6.60 13.36
CA ARG A 153 1.62 6.24 14.10
C ARG A 153 2.42 5.11 13.45
N THR A 154 1.80 4.35 12.55
CA THR A 154 2.39 3.23 11.79
C THR A 154 2.74 3.59 10.34
N CYS A 155 2.52 4.85 9.94
CA CYS A 155 2.83 5.35 8.60
C CYS A 155 4.15 6.16 8.61
N GLY A 156 4.55 6.68 7.44
CA GLY A 156 5.74 7.52 7.27
C GLY A 156 5.47 8.74 6.39
N ASP A 157 6.42 9.66 6.42
CA ASP A 157 6.51 10.91 5.63
C ASP A 157 6.40 10.66 4.12
N MET A 158 7.01 9.59 3.61
CA MET A 158 6.89 9.23 2.18
C MET A 158 5.46 8.91 1.74
N LEU A 159 4.59 8.53 2.69
CA LEU A 159 3.20 8.12 2.45
C LEU A 159 2.19 9.07 3.14
N SER A 160 2.64 10.19 3.71
CA SER A 160 1.75 11.20 4.27
C SER A 160 2.42 12.57 4.36
N SER A 161 1.87 13.53 3.62
CA SER A 161 2.26 14.94 3.67
C SER A 161 2.00 15.57 5.04
N ALA A 162 0.99 15.11 5.79
CA ALA A 162 0.75 15.55 7.16
C ALA A 162 1.89 15.08 8.10
N TRP A 163 2.41 13.88 7.87
CA TRP A 163 3.59 13.38 8.57
C TRP A 163 4.85 14.15 8.18
N GLU A 164 5.10 14.36 6.89
CA GLU A 164 6.22 15.16 6.39
C GLU A 164 6.23 16.55 7.05
N THR A 165 5.06 17.20 7.07
CA THR A 165 4.88 18.52 7.69
C THR A 165 5.20 18.50 9.18
N GLU A 166 4.71 17.50 9.92
CA GLU A 166 5.00 17.32 11.35
C GLU A 166 6.50 17.12 11.60
N GLN A 167 7.17 16.29 10.80
CA GLN A 167 8.62 16.09 10.94
C GLN A 167 9.40 17.38 10.70
N ARG A 168 9.02 18.18 9.70
CA ARG A 168 9.66 19.46 9.40
C ARG A 168 9.45 20.48 10.52
N GLN A 169 8.22 20.62 11.02
CA GLN A 169 7.87 21.56 12.09
C GLN A 169 8.60 21.28 13.41
N HIS A 170 8.94 20.02 13.67
CA HIS A 170 9.59 19.60 14.90
C HIS A 170 11.08 19.22 14.72
N GLY A 171 11.68 19.51 13.56
CA GLY A 171 13.10 19.25 13.32
C GLY A 171 13.48 17.76 13.41
N MET A 172 12.59 16.87 12.96
CA MET A 172 12.75 15.41 13.09
C MET A 172 13.28 14.73 11.81
N ILE A 173 13.70 15.51 10.83
CA ILE A 173 14.24 15.01 9.56
C ILE A 173 15.75 14.83 9.69
N ASP A 174 16.24 13.62 9.45
CA ASP A 174 17.66 13.31 9.39
C ASP A 174 18.16 13.40 7.93
N PHE A 175 18.69 14.57 7.55
CA PHE A 175 19.30 14.76 6.21
C PHE A 175 20.67 14.07 6.06
N GLY A 176 21.22 13.45 7.12
CA GLY A 176 22.37 12.56 7.00
C GLY A 176 22.02 11.23 6.34
N ASN A 177 20.74 10.85 6.33
CA ASN A 177 20.24 9.67 5.64
C ASN A 177 19.76 10.02 4.22
N PRO A 178 20.40 9.50 3.15
CA PRO A 178 20.05 9.83 1.77
C PRO A 178 18.59 9.53 1.39
N LYS A 179 17.92 8.59 2.08
CA LYS A 179 16.50 8.30 1.86
C LYS A 179 15.59 9.50 2.15
N ASN A 180 16.05 10.47 2.94
CA ASN A 180 15.29 11.65 3.34
C ASN A 180 15.52 12.84 2.38
N ASN A 181 16.43 12.72 1.41
CA ASN A 181 16.77 13.80 0.50
C ASN A 181 15.59 14.27 -0.37
N TRP A 182 14.57 13.43 -0.58
CA TRP A 182 13.34 13.84 -1.29
C TRP A 182 12.62 15.01 -0.60
N MET A 183 12.84 15.23 0.71
CA MET A 183 12.26 16.34 1.47
C MET A 183 13.05 17.65 1.37
N ILE A 184 14.22 17.65 0.72
CA ILE A 184 14.99 18.88 0.44
C ILE A 184 14.11 19.77 -0.46
N PRO A 185 13.90 21.07 -0.12
CA PRO A 185 12.93 21.93 -0.83
C PRO A 185 13.08 21.95 -2.35
N GLU A 186 14.32 22.00 -2.83
CA GLU A 186 14.64 21.99 -4.26
C GLU A 186 14.21 20.67 -4.91
N ILE A 187 14.60 19.54 -4.34
CA ILE A 187 14.25 18.20 -4.83
C ILE A 187 12.74 17.96 -4.74
N ARG A 188 12.09 18.39 -3.66
CA ARG A 188 10.64 18.31 -3.50
C ARG A 188 9.93 19.12 -4.59
N GLY A 189 10.46 20.29 -4.94
CA GLY A 189 9.97 21.09 -6.05
C GLY A 189 10.12 20.40 -7.41
N GLU A 190 11.23 19.70 -7.63
CA GLU A 190 11.45 18.88 -8.83
C GLU A 190 10.45 17.71 -8.91
N ILE A 191 10.23 17.00 -7.79
CA ILE A 191 9.25 15.92 -7.68
C ILE A 191 7.84 16.43 -8.02
N SER A 192 7.39 17.51 -7.38
CA SER A 192 6.07 18.08 -7.63
C SER A 192 5.92 18.53 -9.09
N LYS A 193 6.95 19.19 -9.66
CA LYS A 193 6.94 19.58 -11.07
C LYS A 193 6.82 18.37 -11.99
N PHE A 194 7.55 17.29 -11.74
CA PHE A 194 7.48 16.07 -12.55
C PHE A 194 6.11 15.37 -12.40
N GLN A 195 5.54 15.37 -11.21
CA GLN A 195 4.19 14.85 -10.93
C GLN A 195 3.11 15.60 -11.72
N ASP A 196 3.09 16.93 -11.59
CA ASP A 196 2.05 17.80 -12.18
C ASP A 196 2.17 17.92 -13.71
N THR A 197 3.36 17.67 -14.26
CA THR A 197 3.58 17.74 -15.71
C THR A 197 3.58 16.34 -16.33
N GLN A 198 4.67 15.59 -16.16
CA GLN A 198 4.90 14.33 -16.86
C GLN A 198 3.97 13.21 -16.39
N ILE A 199 3.85 12.97 -15.08
CA ILE A 199 3.08 11.83 -14.54
C ILE A 199 1.59 12.01 -14.79
N GLU A 200 1.08 13.21 -14.54
CA GLU A 200 -0.31 13.54 -14.82
C GLU A 200 -0.62 13.42 -16.31
N GLN A 201 0.25 13.91 -17.19
CA GLN A 201 0.09 13.77 -18.63
C GLN A 201 0.05 12.30 -19.08
N GLU A 202 0.93 11.44 -18.57
CA GLU A 202 0.92 10.01 -18.91
C GLU A 202 -0.41 9.32 -18.59
N PHE A 203 -1.00 9.64 -17.44
CA PHE A 203 -2.28 9.06 -17.05
C PHE A 203 -3.44 9.70 -17.83
N ALA A 204 -3.41 11.01 -18.04
CA ALA A 204 -4.40 11.71 -18.86
C ALA A 204 -4.45 11.13 -20.28
N GLU A 205 -3.29 10.93 -20.92
CA GLU A 205 -3.20 10.31 -22.25
C GLU A 205 -3.78 8.90 -22.26
N ALA A 206 -3.57 8.10 -21.20
CA ALA A 206 -4.14 6.76 -21.10
C ALA A 206 -5.66 6.77 -21.01
N VAL A 207 -6.21 7.73 -20.25
CA VAL A 207 -7.66 7.95 -20.13
C VAL A 207 -8.25 8.38 -21.48
N GLU A 208 -7.68 9.40 -22.13
CA GLU A 208 -8.18 9.88 -23.43
C GLU A 208 -8.04 8.85 -24.55
N GLN A 209 -7.09 7.91 -24.43
CA GLN A 209 -6.90 6.81 -25.38
C GLN A 209 -7.75 5.57 -25.05
N HIS A 210 -8.65 5.65 -24.07
CA HIS A 210 -9.52 4.54 -23.65
C HIS A 210 -8.75 3.27 -23.22
N ARG A 211 -7.55 3.42 -22.66
CA ARG A 211 -6.67 2.29 -22.30
C ARG A 211 -6.91 1.73 -20.91
N VAL A 212 -7.58 2.48 -20.05
CA VAL A 212 -7.67 2.14 -18.62
C VAL A 212 -8.73 1.06 -18.39
N GLU A 213 -8.33 -0.05 -17.79
CA GLU A 213 -9.20 -1.19 -17.44
C GLU A 213 -9.15 -1.51 -15.94
N GLU A 214 -8.04 -1.21 -15.28
CA GLU A 214 -7.93 -1.24 -13.81
C GLU A 214 -7.22 0.00 -13.29
N ILE A 215 -7.70 0.52 -12.17
CA ILE A 215 -7.00 1.56 -11.41
C ILE A 215 -6.93 1.12 -9.96
N TYR A 216 -5.75 1.21 -9.38
CA TYR A 216 -5.54 1.05 -7.95
C TYR A 216 -5.24 2.40 -7.30
N TRP A 217 -6.24 2.94 -6.63
CA TRP A 217 -6.17 4.17 -5.86
C TRP A 217 -5.62 3.88 -4.46
N VAL A 218 -4.33 4.16 -4.29
CA VAL A 218 -3.58 4.00 -3.05
C VAL A 218 -2.46 5.05 -3.00
N GLY A 219 -1.83 5.26 -1.84
CA GLY A 219 -0.70 6.18 -1.70
C GLY A 219 -0.73 6.86 -0.33
N GLY A 220 -0.81 8.18 -0.35
CA GLY A 220 -1.26 8.98 0.79
C GLY A 220 -2.74 8.71 1.06
N GLU A 221 -3.60 9.68 0.77
CA GLU A 221 -5.05 9.46 0.74
C GLU A 221 -5.57 9.72 -0.68
N PRO A 222 -5.92 8.68 -1.46
CA PRO A 222 -6.35 8.87 -2.85
C PRO A 222 -7.59 9.75 -2.98
N LEU A 223 -8.51 9.71 -2.01
CA LEU A 223 -9.69 10.55 -2.04
C LEU A 223 -9.38 12.01 -1.77
N MET A 224 -8.16 12.36 -1.33
CA MET A 224 -7.66 13.74 -1.24
C MET A 224 -7.12 14.30 -2.55
N TYR A 225 -6.76 13.45 -3.52
CA TYR A 225 -6.16 13.86 -4.81
C TYR A 225 -7.21 14.46 -5.75
N GLU A 226 -6.92 15.61 -6.36
CA GLU A 226 -7.79 16.18 -7.41
C GLU A 226 -7.80 15.28 -8.66
N GLN A 227 -6.67 14.63 -8.95
CA GLN A 227 -6.49 13.68 -10.04
C GLN A 227 -7.52 12.54 -10.00
N HIS A 228 -7.80 11.99 -8.81
CA HIS A 228 -8.81 10.94 -8.64
C HIS A 228 -10.17 11.38 -9.17
N TRP A 229 -10.70 12.47 -8.62
CA TRP A 229 -12.04 12.96 -8.95
C TRP A 229 -12.16 13.38 -10.41
N ARG A 230 -11.13 14.03 -10.95
CA ARG A 230 -11.11 14.49 -12.35
C ARG A 230 -11.10 13.33 -13.33
N TYR A 231 -10.17 12.38 -13.16
CA TYR A 231 -10.02 11.31 -14.15
C TYR A 231 -11.07 10.21 -14.03
N MET A 232 -11.56 9.91 -12.82
CA MET A 232 -12.69 8.99 -12.68
C MET A 232 -13.95 9.54 -13.36
N LYS A 233 -14.24 10.83 -13.21
CA LYS A 233 -15.32 11.48 -13.96
C LYS A 233 -15.07 11.44 -15.47
N ARG A 234 -13.86 11.77 -15.91
CA ARG A 234 -13.51 11.78 -17.33
C ARG A 234 -13.68 10.40 -17.98
N ILE A 235 -13.29 9.33 -17.30
CA ILE A 235 -13.50 7.93 -17.73
C ILE A 235 -15.00 7.65 -17.93
N ILE A 236 -15.86 8.12 -17.02
CA ILE A 236 -17.31 7.95 -17.13
C ILE A 236 -17.88 8.76 -18.29
N GLU A 237 -17.44 10.01 -18.46
CA GLU A 237 -17.84 10.89 -19.58
C GLU A 237 -17.45 10.34 -20.94
N LEU A 238 -16.30 9.66 -21.03
CA LEU A 238 -15.82 8.98 -22.24
C LEU A 238 -16.57 7.68 -22.54
N GLY A 239 -17.44 7.22 -21.63
CA GLY A 239 -18.19 5.97 -21.78
C GLY A 239 -17.38 4.71 -21.42
N ASP A 240 -16.24 4.87 -20.77
CA ASP A 240 -15.33 3.76 -20.44
C ASP A 240 -15.69 3.04 -19.14
N GLY A 241 -16.54 3.64 -18.31
CA GLY A 241 -16.97 3.11 -17.02
C GLY A 241 -17.27 1.60 -17.02
N PRO A 242 -18.09 1.07 -17.95
CA PRO A 242 -18.42 -0.36 -18.03
C PRO A 242 -17.24 -1.32 -18.24
N ARG A 243 -16.02 -0.82 -18.52
CA ARG A 243 -14.80 -1.62 -18.64
C ARG A 243 -13.90 -1.53 -17.41
N VAL A 244 -14.04 -0.49 -16.60
CA VAL A 244 -13.09 -0.15 -15.51
C VAL A 244 -13.42 -0.87 -14.22
N TYR A 245 -12.40 -1.52 -13.64
CA TYR A 245 -12.39 -1.96 -12.25
C TYR A 245 -11.55 -1.03 -11.39
N ALA A 246 -12.11 -0.45 -10.33
CA ALA A 246 -11.38 0.45 -9.44
C ALA A 246 -11.16 -0.17 -8.06
N ARG A 247 -9.91 -0.22 -7.60
CA ARG A 247 -9.56 -0.62 -6.24
C ARG A 247 -9.12 0.57 -5.42
N TYR A 248 -9.41 0.54 -4.12
CA TYR A 248 -9.07 1.60 -3.19
C TYR A 248 -8.46 1.03 -1.92
N ASN A 249 -7.38 1.66 -1.46
CA ASN A 249 -6.98 1.67 -0.07
C ASN A 249 -7.08 3.11 0.43
N THR A 250 -8.07 3.38 1.27
CA THR A 250 -8.43 4.73 1.72
C THR A 250 -8.69 4.74 3.23
N ASN A 251 -8.36 5.86 3.86
CA ASN A 251 -8.75 6.19 5.22
C ASN A 251 -10.23 6.58 5.32
N LEU A 252 -10.94 6.73 4.20
CA LEU A 252 -12.38 7.01 4.09
C LEU A 252 -12.86 8.24 4.88
N SER A 253 -11.98 9.20 5.10
CA SER A 253 -12.33 10.46 5.77
C SER A 253 -13.14 11.43 4.90
N ARG A 254 -13.24 11.17 3.59
CA ARG A 254 -13.99 11.97 2.62
C ARG A 254 -14.62 11.07 1.55
N VAL A 255 -15.92 11.23 1.29
CA VAL A 255 -16.62 10.57 0.17
C VAL A 255 -17.30 11.55 -0.78
N ASP A 256 -17.28 12.85 -0.46
CA ASP A 256 -17.80 13.92 -1.31
C ASP A 256 -16.71 14.96 -1.61
N TYR A 257 -16.60 15.36 -2.87
CA TYR A 257 -15.68 16.43 -3.28
C TYR A 257 -16.24 17.25 -4.42
N ARG A 258 -16.31 18.58 -4.22
CA ARG A 258 -16.81 19.57 -5.21
C ARG A 258 -18.13 19.14 -5.86
N GLY A 259 -19.09 18.68 -5.04
CA GLY A 259 -20.43 18.28 -5.49
C GLY A 259 -20.47 16.92 -6.19
N THR A 260 -19.51 16.04 -5.94
CA THR A 260 -19.49 14.67 -6.47
C THR A 260 -19.29 13.69 -5.36
N ASN A 261 -20.20 12.71 -5.30
CA ASN A 261 -20.15 11.63 -4.35
C ASN A 261 -19.41 10.43 -4.95
N LEU A 262 -18.52 9.83 -4.17
CA LEU A 262 -17.72 8.68 -4.57
C LEU A 262 -18.61 7.51 -5.00
N TYR A 263 -19.65 7.21 -4.23
CA TYR A 263 -20.43 6.00 -4.44
C TYR A 263 -21.42 6.15 -5.60
N THR A 264 -22.20 7.23 -5.63
CA THR A 264 -23.29 7.38 -6.62
C THR A 264 -22.82 7.89 -7.98
N ASP A 265 -21.88 8.82 -7.99
CA ASP A 265 -21.48 9.53 -9.21
C ASP A 265 -20.27 8.88 -9.88
N ILE A 266 -19.43 8.16 -9.11
CA ILE A 266 -18.25 7.45 -9.63
C ILE A 266 -18.46 5.94 -9.61
N LEU A 267 -18.54 5.32 -8.43
CA LEU A 267 -18.47 3.87 -8.30
C LEU A 267 -19.71 3.16 -8.85
N GLY A 268 -20.89 3.80 -8.77
CA GLY A 268 -22.12 3.33 -9.41
C GLY A 268 -22.13 3.44 -10.93
N ARG A 269 -21.09 4.01 -11.55
CA ARG A 269 -20.97 4.24 -13.00
C ARG A 269 -19.84 3.45 -13.67
N ILE A 270 -19.13 2.60 -12.92
CA ILE A 270 -18.06 1.75 -13.43
C ILE A 270 -18.42 0.27 -13.33
N ARG A 271 -17.64 -0.60 -14.00
CA ARG A 271 -17.92 -2.05 -14.09
C ARG A 271 -18.04 -2.70 -12.72
N ASP A 272 -17.04 -2.46 -11.87
CA ASP A 272 -16.97 -3.00 -10.52
C ASP A 272 -15.91 -2.21 -9.72
N TRP A 273 -15.90 -2.41 -8.40
CA TRP A 273 -14.95 -1.76 -7.52
C TRP A 273 -14.71 -2.53 -6.23
N GLN A 274 -13.60 -2.21 -5.55
CA GLN A 274 -13.32 -2.70 -4.21
C GLN A 274 -12.67 -1.59 -3.38
N ILE A 275 -13.13 -1.42 -2.15
CA ILE A 275 -12.57 -0.53 -1.16
C ILE A 275 -12.12 -1.36 0.05
N CYS A 276 -10.82 -1.31 0.31
CA CYS A 276 -10.19 -1.69 1.56
C CYS A 276 -10.16 -0.44 2.47
N VAL A 277 -11.09 -0.38 3.41
CA VAL A 277 -11.27 0.75 4.31
C VAL A 277 -10.31 0.62 5.49
N SER A 278 -9.32 1.51 5.57
CA SER A 278 -8.24 1.42 6.56
C SER A 278 -8.73 1.80 7.95
N ILE A 279 -8.61 0.88 8.91
CA ILE A 279 -8.98 1.09 10.32
C ILE A 279 -8.08 0.24 11.22
N ASP A 280 -7.64 0.76 12.37
CA ASP A 280 -6.69 0.05 13.25
C ASP A 280 -7.22 -0.07 14.70
N GLY A 281 -8.44 0.42 14.92
CA GLY A 281 -9.14 0.45 16.20
C GLY A 281 -10.41 1.29 16.09
N THR A 282 -11.31 1.17 17.05
CA THR A 282 -12.53 1.98 17.14
C THR A 282 -12.33 3.18 18.05
N LYS A 283 -13.08 4.26 17.79
CA LYS A 283 -13.14 5.47 18.63
C LYS A 283 -11.75 5.96 19.08
N GLU A 284 -11.54 6.18 20.37
CA GLU A 284 -10.32 6.78 20.94
C GLU A 284 -9.05 5.98 20.60
N ILE A 285 -9.09 4.65 20.60
CA ILE A 285 -7.94 3.82 20.21
C ILE A 285 -7.68 3.96 18.71
N GLY A 286 -8.73 3.95 17.89
CA GLY A 286 -8.63 4.20 16.45
C GLY A 286 -8.00 5.56 16.14
N GLU A 287 -8.46 6.61 16.82
CA GLU A 287 -8.00 7.99 16.63
C GLU A 287 -6.57 8.21 17.16
N TYR A 288 -6.21 7.52 18.25
CA TYR A 288 -4.84 7.50 18.76
C TYR A 288 -3.86 6.88 17.74
N ILE A 289 -4.19 5.70 17.19
CA ILE A 289 -3.34 5.03 16.19
C ILE A 289 -3.32 5.83 14.89
N ARG A 290 -4.49 6.30 14.43
CA ARG A 290 -4.69 6.98 13.15
C ARG A 290 -5.01 8.46 13.35
N THR A 291 -4.06 9.22 13.90
CA THR A 291 -4.25 10.67 14.12
C THR A 291 -4.73 11.38 12.85
N GLY A 292 -5.88 12.06 12.96
CA GLY A 292 -6.64 12.64 11.84
C GLY A 292 -7.97 11.92 11.57
N LEU A 293 -8.12 10.68 12.05
CA LEU A 293 -9.38 9.97 12.08
C LEU A 293 -10.39 10.73 12.95
N ASP A 294 -11.59 10.82 12.41
CA ASP A 294 -12.82 11.15 13.11
C ASP A 294 -13.67 9.90 12.95
N TYR A 295 -13.79 9.11 14.02
CA TYR A 295 -14.35 7.76 13.93
C TYR A 295 -15.83 7.77 13.53
N ASP A 296 -16.59 8.76 14.02
CA ASP A 296 -18.02 8.86 13.73
C ASP A 296 -18.25 9.24 12.27
N ARG A 297 -17.54 10.25 11.76
CA ARG A 297 -17.59 10.60 10.33
C ARG A 297 -17.13 9.44 9.43
N TRP A 298 -16.11 8.71 9.85
CA TRP A 298 -15.65 7.52 9.15
C TRP A 298 -16.75 6.44 9.08
N LEU A 299 -17.47 6.24 10.18
CA LEU A 299 -18.56 5.25 10.26
C LEU A 299 -19.77 5.67 9.39
N GLU A 300 -20.06 6.97 9.31
CA GLU A 300 -21.06 7.52 8.40
C GLU A 300 -20.68 7.26 6.94
N ASN A 301 -19.44 7.59 6.56
CA ASN A 301 -18.93 7.36 5.19
C ASN A 301 -18.90 5.87 4.82
N LEU A 302 -18.56 5.00 5.77
CA LEU A 302 -18.63 3.54 5.59
C LEU A 302 -20.08 3.08 5.38
N SER A 303 -21.02 3.62 6.15
CA SER A 303 -22.43 3.24 6.05
C SER A 303 -23.02 3.60 4.69
N GLN A 304 -22.70 4.79 4.15
CA GLN A 304 -23.06 5.15 2.76
C GLN A 304 -22.50 4.15 1.74
N GLY A 305 -21.27 3.70 1.92
CA GLY A 305 -20.66 2.71 1.03
C GLY A 305 -21.35 1.35 1.09
N ILE A 306 -21.76 0.93 2.29
CA ILE A 306 -22.49 -0.33 2.50
C ILE A 306 -23.88 -0.27 1.84
N GLU A 307 -24.54 0.89 1.85
CA GLU A 307 -25.80 1.08 1.14
C GLU A 307 -25.62 1.01 -0.39
N ALA A 308 -24.46 1.46 -0.88
CA ALA A 308 -24.15 1.48 -2.31
C ALA A 308 -23.56 0.17 -2.87
N MET A 309 -23.07 -0.74 -2.01
CA MET A 309 -22.40 -1.96 -2.48
C MET A 309 -23.40 -2.94 -3.12
N GLY A 310 -23.05 -3.48 -4.28
CA GLY A 310 -23.79 -4.55 -4.96
C GLY A 310 -23.45 -5.95 -4.45
N HIS A 311 -22.26 -6.14 -3.85
CA HIS A 311 -21.89 -7.41 -3.22
C HIS A 311 -20.83 -7.25 -2.13
N ARG A 312 -20.81 -8.21 -1.19
CA ARG A 312 -19.95 -8.21 0.02
C ARG A 312 -18.46 -8.00 -0.23
N ARG A 313 -17.93 -8.37 -1.42
CA ARG A 313 -16.50 -8.21 -1.75
C ARG A 313 -16.08 -6.77 -2.09
N GLN A 314 -17.04 -5.85 -2.29
CA GLN A 314 -16.73 -4.47 -2.69
C GLN A 314 -16.25 -3.61 -1.51
N ILE A 315 -16.60 -3.95 -0.27
CA ILE A 315 -16.11 -3.24 0.91
C ILE A 315 -15.54 -4.25 1.90
N ARG A 316 -14.33 -3.96 2.39
CA ARG A 316 -13.67 -4.74 3.44
C ARG A 316 -13.04 -3.80 4.46
N LEU A 317 -13.10 -4.18 5.73
CA LEU A 317 -12.26 -3.54 6.74
C LEU A 317 -10.83 -4.00 6.52
N ASP A 318 -9.92 -3.06 6.29
CA ASP A 318 -8.49 -3.32 6.19
C ASP A 318 -7.86 -3.00 7.54
N PHE A 319 -7.76 -4.04 8.37
CA PHE A 319 -7.35 -3.94 9.77
C PHE A 319 -5.87 -4.22 9.94
N THR A 320 -5.12 -3.19 10.34
CA THR A 320 -3.70 -3.34 10.73
C THR A 320 -3.61 -3.61 12.23
N LEU A 321 -3.31 -4.85 12.60
CA LEU A 321 -3.08 -5.26 13.98
C LEU A 321 -1.76 -4.65 14.49
N THR A 322 -1.92 -3.70 15.40
CA THR A 322 -0.86 -3.06 16.20
C THR A 322 -0.94 -3.55 17.65
N LEU A 323 0.02 -3.18 18.49
CA LEU A 323 -0.03 -3.44 19.93
C LEU A 323 -1.29 -2.83 20.56
N PRO A 324 -1.63 -1.53 20.36
CA PRO A 324 -2.94 -1.00 20.74
C PRO A 324 -4.11 -1.73 20.09
N GLY A 325 -3.96 -2.15 18.83
CA GLY A 325 -4.97 -2.90 18.10
C GLY A 325 -5.31 -4.27 18.69
N LEU A 326 -4.47 -4.85 19.56
CA LEU A 326 -4.81 -6.08 20.30
C LEU A 326 -6.02 -5.89 21.22
N PHE A 327 -6.27 -4.68 21.71
CA PHE A 327 -7.48 -4.35 22.49
C PHE A 327 -8.74 -4.23 21.62
N GLU A 328 -8.58 -4.12 20.30
CA GLU A 328 -9.66 -3.80 19.36
C GLU A 328 -10.11 -5.01 18.53
N VAL A 329 -9.50 -6.17 18.71
CA VAL A 329 -9.80 -7.39 17.95
C VAL A 329 -11.29 -7.76 18.02
N ASP A 330 -11.89 -7.75 19.21
CA ASP A 330 -13.31 -8.08 19.38
C ASP A 330 -14.24 -6.99 18.83
N GLN A 331 -13.84 -5.72 18.98
CA GLN A 331 -14.61 -4.56 18.51
C GLN A 331 -14.65 -4.50 16.98
N ILE A 332 -13.52 -4.73 16.32
CA ILE A 332 -13.42 -4.77 14.86
C ILE A 332 -14.20 -5.95 14.28
N GLN A 333 -14.15 -7.12 14.92
CA GLN A 333 -14.99 -8.26 14.52
C GLN A 333 -16.47 -7.98 14.70
N THR A 334 -16.85 -7.33 15.80
CA THR A 334 -18.23 -6.92 16.05
C THR A 334 -18.71 -5.92 15.01
N LEU A 335 -17.91 -4.91 14.69
CA LEU A 335 -18.20 -3.94 13.64
C LEU A 335 -18.41 -4.62 12.28
N ALA A 336 -17.49 -5.50 11.87
CA ALA A 336 -17.61 -6.23 10.61
C ALA A 336 -18.88 -7.09 10.53
N ARG A 337 -19.22 -7.79 11.62
CA ARG A 337 -20.46 -8.57 11.72
C ARG A 337 -21.70 -7.69 11.60
N GLN A 338 -21.76 -6.59 12.34
CA GLN A 338 -22.88 -5.65 12.32
C GLN A 338 -23.08 -5.03 10.94
N LYS A 339 -21.99 -4.71 10.25
CA LYS A 339 -21.98 -4.09 8.92
C LYS A 339 -22.07 -5.12 7.78
N GLY A 340 -22.01 -6.42 8.07
CA GLY A 340 -22.14 -7.47 7.07
C GLY A 340 -20.99 -7.54 6.06
N ILE A 341 -19.79 -7.08 6.42
CA ILE A 341 -18.60 -7.00 5.56
C ILE A 341 -17.46 -7.92 6.05
N ASP A 342 -16.47 -8.14 5.19
CA ASP A 342 -15.29 -8.96 5.50
C ASP A 342 -14.16 -8.13 6.15
N ILE A 343 -13.28 -8.81 6.89
CA ILE A 343 -12.04 -8.24 7.43
C ILE A 343 -10.86 -8.78 6.64
N LEU A 344 -10.01 -7.88 6.19
CA LEU A 344 -8.63 -8.15 5.79
C LEU A 344 -7.73 -7.78 6.97
N ALA A 345 -7.31 -8.79 7.74
CA ALA A 345 -6.41 -8.57 8.87
C ALA A 345 -4.95 -8.70 8.41
N LYS A 346 -4.12 -7.76 8.82
CA LYS A 346 -2.66 -7.75 8.60
C LYS A 346 -1.96 -7.31 9.88
N VAL A 347 -0.69 -7.66 10.05
CA VAL A 347 0.13 -7.18 11.17
C VAL A 347 0.95 -6.00 10.70
N VAL A 348 1.15 -5.00 11.57
CA VAL A 348 2.09 -3.91 11.28
C VAL A 348 3.47 -4.45 10.90
N PHE A 349 4.06 -3.86 9.86
CA PHE A 349 5.41 -4.22 9.43
C PHE A 349 6.44 -3.86 10.50
N SER A 350 7.32 -4.82 10.81
CA SER A 350 8.33 -4.69 11.85
C SER A 350 9.67 -5.23 11.35
N PHE A 351 10.56 -4.32 10.97
CA PHE A 351 11.90 -4.64 10.45
C PHE A 351 13.03 -4.35 11.45
N THR A 352 12.71 -3.66 12.55
CA THR A 352 13.64 -3.25 13.60
C THR A 352 12.93 -3.29 14.96
N PRO A 353 13.67 -3.50 16.07
CA PRO A 353 13.08 -3.64 17.40
C PRO A 353 12.50 -2.34 17.98
N ASP A 354 12.70 -1.19 17.34
CA ASP A 354 12.14 0.10 17.76
C ASP A 354 10.70 0.35 17.29
N ILE A 355 10.10 -0.58 16.53
CA ILE A 355 8.69 -0.49 16.10
C ILE A 355 7.78 -1.01 17.22
N ILE A 356 7.78 -0.30 18.35
CA ILE A 356 7.05 -0.67 19.59
C ILE A 356 5.52 -0.75 19.41
N MET A 357 4.99 -0.18 18.33
CA MET A 357 3.59 -0.32 17.92
C MET A 357 3.26 -1.74 17.42
N SER A 358 4.23 -2.65 17.30
CA SER A 358 4.01 -4.05 16.92
C SER A 358 3.63 -4.91 18.13
N PRO A 359 2.66 -5.84 18.01
CA PRO A 359 2.42 -6.86 19.04
C PRO A 359 3.68 -7.66 19.39
N LEU A 360 4.59 -7.86 18.42
CA LEU A 360 5.84 -8.60 18.61
C LEU A 360 6.87 -7.86 19.49
N ALA A 361 6.62 -6.60 19.85
CA ALA A 361 7.42 -5.89 20.82
C ALA A 361 7.25 -6.46 22.25
N LEU A 362 6.13 -7.13 22.52
CA LEU A 362 5.91 -7.79 23.81
C LEU A 362 6.78 -9.05 23.94
N PRO A 363 7.34 -9.33 25.13
CA PRO A 363 7.93 -10.62 25.45
C PRO A 363 6.93 -11.76 25.25
N ARG A 364 7.45 -12.95 24.89
CA ARG A 364 6.64 -14.14 24.62
C ARG A 364 5.65 -14.47 25.74
N HIS A 365 6.10 -14.36 26.99
CA HIS A 365 5.31 -14.69 28.18
C HIS A 365 4.15 -13.73 28.45
N ILE A 366 4.12 -12.54 27.82
CA ILE A 366 3.01 -11.58 27.88
C ILE A 366 2.11 -11.72 26.65
N LEU A 367 2.73 -11.89 25.47
CA LEU A 367 2.01 -11.94 24.19
C LEU A 367 1.16 -13.21 24.06
N ASP A 368 1.73 -14.39 24.31
CA ASP A 368 1.06 -15.65 24.02
C ASP A 368 -0.25 -15.86 24.82
N PRO A 369 -0.31 -15.60 26.14
CA PRO A 369 -1.57 -15.68 26.88
C PRO A 369 -2.66 -14.74 26.33
N TRP A 370 -2.27 -13.55 25.88
CA TRP A 370 -3.20 -12.60 25.28
C TRP A 370 -3.72 -13.11 23.93
N LEU A 371 -2.84 -13.65 23.09
CA LEU A 371 -3.24 -14.26 21.83
C LEU A 371 -4.19 -15.45 22.05
N ASP A 372 -3.94 -16.28 23.06
CA ASP A 372 -4.79 -17.42 23.38
C ASP A 372 -6.22 -16.99 23.74
N GLU A 373 -6.38 -15.93 24.54
CA GLU A 373 -7.68 -15.33 24.84
C GLU A 373 -8.39 -14.83 23.56
N LEU A 374 -7.67 -14.11 22.69
CA LEU A 374 -8.24 -13.52 21.49
C LEU A 374 -8.59 -14.56 20.42
N ILE A 375 -7.80 -15.63 20.28
CA ILE A 375 -7.99 -16.69 19.28
C ILE A 375 -9.30 -17.44 19.50
N ILE A 376 -9.68 -17.67 20.77
CA ILE A 376 -10.91 -18.37 21.14
C ILE A 376 -12.14 -17.67 20.53
N ASN A 377 -12.18 -16.35 20.61
CA ASN A 377 -13.32 -15.53 20.16
C ASN A 377 -13.19 -15.04 18.72
N SER A 378 -12.05 -15.27 18.07
CA SER A 378 -11.78 -14.80 16.71
C SER A 378 -12.15 -15.84 15.65
N GLY A 379 -12.52 -15.39 14.45
CA GLY A 379 -12.80 -16.25 13.29
C GLY A 379 -12.10 -15.80 12.02
N GLY A 380 -12.03 -16.69 11.01
CA GLY A 380 -11.49 -16.39 9.68
C GLY A 380 -10.10 -15.74 9.71
N ALA A 381 -9.90 -14.71 8.89
CA ALA A 381 -8.62 -14.01 8.74
C ALA A 381 -8.06 -13.45 10.06
N MET A 382 -8.91 -13.04 11.00
CA MET A 382 -8.46 -12.55 12.31
C MET A 382 -7.81 -13.67 13.13
N ARG A 383 -8.46 -14.84 13.20
CA ARG A 383 -7.90 -16.02 13.90
C ARG A 383 -6.58 -16.46 13.26
N ASP A 384 -6.51 -16.44 11.94
CA ASP A 384 -5.31 -16.84 11.20
C ASP A 384 -4.12 -15.93 11.54
N VAL A 385 -4.32 -14.61 11.52
CA VAL A 385 -3.28 -13.62 11.86
C VAL A 385 -2.81 -13.78 13.32
N LEU A 386 -3.74 -13.92 14.27
CA LEU A 386 -3.39 -14.12 15.69
C LEU A 386 -2.63 -15.43 15.91
N SER A 387 -3.03 -16.50 15.24
CA SER A 387 -2.35 -17.80 15.31
C SER A 387 -0.95 -17.76 14.71
N GLN A 388 -0.77 -17.00 13.62
CA GLN A 388 0.54 -16.80 13.01
C GLN A 388 1.50 -16.02 13.92
N LEU A 389 1.01 -15.06 14.72
CA LEU A 389 1.85 -14.32 15.67
C LEU A 389 2.52 -15.23 16.71
N LYS A 390 1.89 -16.34 17.10
CA LYS A 390 2.50 -17.33 18.01
C LYS A 390 3.74 -18.01 17.44
N HIS A 391 3.85 -18.07 16.10
CA HIS A 391 4.96 -18.76 15.42
C HIS A 391 6.04 -17.80 14.91
N ARG A 392 5.80 -16.49 14.99
CA ARG A 392 6.78 -15.46 14.61
C ARG A 392 7.65 -15.13 15.80
N PRO A 393 8.97 -14.94 15.63
CA PRO A 393 9.82 -14.53 16.74
C PRO A 393 9.38 -13.16 17.27
N THR A 394 9.33 -12.99 18.59
CA THR A 394 9.20 -11.66 19.21
C THR A 394 10.47 -10.84 18.94
N PHE A 395 10.43 -9.55 19.24
CA PHE A 395 11.62 -8.70 19.10
C PHE A 395 12.75 -9.14 20.04
N GLU A 396 12.40 -9.65 21.23
CA GLU A 396 13.34 -10.24 22.19
C GLU A 396 14.04 -11.48 21.61
N GLU A 397 13.31 -12.33 20.89
CA GLU A 397 13.84 -13.54 20.28
C GLU A 397 14.61 -13.24 18.99
N GLN A 398 14.15 -12.28 18.19
CA GLN A 398 14.74 -11.93 16.88
C GLN A 398 15.98 -11.05 17.01
N TRP A 399 15.99 -10.12 17.99
CA TRP A 399 17.06 -9.16 18.20
C TRP A 399 17.48 -9.08 19.68
N PRO A 400 17.91 -10.19 20.31
CA PRO A 400 18.18 -10.23 21.75
C PRO A 400 19.14 -9.13 22.22
N ASP A 401 20.20 -8.87 21.44
CA ASP A 401 21.23 -7.89 21.79
C ASP A 401 20.80 -6.42 21.60
N GLN A 402 19.76 -6.17 20.81
CA GLN A 402 19.25 -4.82 20.49
C GLN A 402 17.88 -4.54 21.10
N TYR A 403 17.24 -5.55 21.70
CA TYR A 403 15.85 -5.50 22.12
C TYR A 403 15.58 -4.36 23.09
N GLN A 404 16.34 -4.25 24.18
CA GLN A 404 16.15 -3.20 25.20
C GLN A 404 16.36 -1.79 24.63
N GLN A 405 17.45 -1.58 23.86
CA GLN A 405 17.72 -0.29 23.23
C GLN A 405 16.66 0.06 22.17
N GLY A 406 16.20 -0.92 21.41
CA GLY A 406 15.12 -0.77 20.43
C GLY A 406 13.83 -0.33 21.10
N LEU A 407 13.41 -1.02 22.16
CA LEU A 407 12.23 -0.65 22.95
C LEU A 407 12.33 0.76 23.53
N ALA A 408 13.47 1.12 24.12
CA ALA A 408 13.71 2.45 24.66
C ALA A 408 13.52 3.54 23.58
N LYS A 409 14.12 3.34 22.41
CA LYS A 409 13.98 4.24 21.25
C LYS A 409 12.53 4.32 20.75
N GLY A 410 11.85 3.18 20.65
CA GLY A 410 10.45 3.09 20.23
C GLY A 410 9.50 3.79 21.20
N LYS A 411 9.67 3.57 22.51
CA LYS A 411 8.91 4.23 23.56
C LYS A 411 9.18 5.74 23.56
N ALA A 412 10.43 6.17 23.48
CA ALA A 412 10.80 7.58 23.37
C ALA A 412 10.12 8.24 22.15
N ARG A 413 10.06 7.53 21.02
CA ARG A 413 9.34 8.00 19.83
C ARG A 413 7.84 8.16 20.09
N VAL A 414 7.18 7.17 20.69
CA VAL A 414 5.74 7.25 21.01
C VAL A 414 5.44 8.42 21.94
N LEU A 415 6.21 8.58 23.02
CA LEU A 415 6.07 9.67 24.00
C LEU A 415 6.35 11.04 23.37
N GLN A 416 7.36 11.14 22.48
CA GLN A 416 7.61 12.36 21.72
C GLN A 416 6.39 12.75 20.88
N LEU A 417 5.77 11.78 20.20
CA LEU A 417 4.59 12.01 19.38
C LEU A 417 3.38 12.43 20.22
N GLU A 418 3.11 11.76 21.34
CA GLU A 418 2.05 12.16 22.27
C GLU A 418 2.24 13.60 22.77
N ARG A 419 3.47 13.97 23.11
CA ARG A 419 3.81 15.33 23.56
C ARG A 419 3.57 16.38 22.47
N ILE A 420 4.09 16.17 21.25
CA ILE A 420 3.96 17.18 20.17
C ILE A 420 2.52 17.26 19.63
N ARG A 421 1.77 16.15 19.68
CA ARG A 421 0.36 16.10 19.28
C ARG A 421 -0.59 16.56 20.39
N LYS A 422 -0.08 16.71 21.62
CA LYS A 422 -0.84 17.08 22.83
C LYS A 422 -1.95 16.09 23.13
N ASP A 423 -1.66 14.81 22.93
CA ASP A 423 -2.63 13.72 23.12
C ASP A 423 -3.12 13.73 24.58
N GLN A 424 -4.44 13.70 24.75
CA GLN A 424 -5.08 13.56 26.07
C GLN A 424 -5.33 12.09 26.43
N PHE A 425 -5.32 11.22 25.41
CA PHE A 425 -5.44 9.78 25.52
C PHE A 425 -4.17 9.15 24.92
N THR A 426 -3.46 8.35 25.71
CA THR A 426 -2.08 7.93 25.46
C THR A 426 -1.95 6.40 25.40
N MET A 427 -0.78 5.91 24.99
CA MET A 427 -0.43 4.48 25.06
C MET A 427 -0.63 3.94 26.47
N ARG A 428 -0.30 4.72 27.51
CA ARG A 428 -0.45 4.31 28.90
C ARG A 428 -1.92 4.06 29.26
N ASP A 429 -2.83 4.92 28.78
CA ASP A 429 -4.27 4.78 29.02
C ASP A 429 -4.81 3.51 28.34
N ILE A 430 -4.36 3.23 27.11
CA ILE A 430 -4.71 2.01 26.37
C ILE A 430 -4.23 0.77 27.13
N LEU A 431 -2.93 0.73 27.47
CA LEU A 431 -2.30 -0.41 28.14
C LEU A 431 -2.82 -0.63 29.56
N SER A 432 -3.43 0.37 30.20
CA SER A 432 -3.98 0.25 31.56
C SER A 432 -5.03 -0.84 31.70
N ASN A 433 -5.69 -1.20 30.61
CA ASN A 433 -6.66 -2.29 30.57
C ASN A 433 -6.01 -3.70 30.60
N ARG A 434 -4.68 -3.81 30.54
CA ARG A 434 -3.94 -5.07 30.67
C ARG A 434 -2.69 -4.88 31.55
N PRO A 435 -2.77 -5.15 32.88
CA PRO A 435 -1.72 -4.82 33.84
C PRO A 435 -0.30 -5.30 33.48
N GLN A 436 -0.15 -6.52 32.97
CA GLN A 436 1.17 -7.05 32.57
C GLN A 436 1.80 -6.26 31.41
N ALA A 437 0.99 -5.84 30.43
CA ALA A 437 1.47 -5.03 29.32
C ALA A 437 1.82 -3.60 29.78
N LEU A 438 1.04 -3.05 30.72
CA LEU A 438 1.37 -1.75 31.34
C LEU A 438 2.65 -1.82 32.18
N GLU A 439 2.85 -2.89 32.96
CA GLU A 439 4.06 -3.11 33.73
C GLU A 439 5.29 -3.22 32.83
N TRP A 440 5.20 -4.02 31.76
CA TRP A 440 6.23 -4.10 30.71
C TRP A 440 6.54 -2.72 30.13
N TRP A 441 5.52 -1.97 29.70
CA TRP A 441 5.70 -0.63 29.15
C TRP A 441 6.40 0.32 30.12
N ASN A 442 6.04 0.25 31.40
CA ASN A 442 6.65 1.07 32.44
C ASN A 442 8.10 0.69 32.73
N GLY A 443 8.42 -0.61 32.66
CA GLY A 443 9.77 -1.15 32.87
C GLY A 443 10.75 -0.95 31.72
N ILE A 444 10.31 -0.43 30.57
CA ILE A 444 11.23 -0.02 29.50
C ILE A 444 11.99 1.23 29.95
N ASP A 445 13.25 1.05 30.30
CA ASP A 445 14.18 2.14 30.65
C ASP A 445 14.48 3.00 29.41
N GLY A 446 14.47 4.32 29.60
CA GLY A 446 14.70 5.32 28.55
C GLY A 446 16.05 5.99 28.65
#